data_AF-A0A1D6EEF5-F1
#
_entry.id   AF-A0A1D6EEF5-F1
#
_cell.length_a   1.000
_cell.length_b   1.000
_cell.length_c   1.000
_cell.angle_alpha   90.00
_cell.angle_beta   90.00
_cell.angle_gamma   90.00
#
_symmetry.space_group_name_H-M   'P 1'
#
loop_
_entity.id
_entity.type
_entity.pdbx_description
1 polymer ?
#
loop_
_entity_poly.entity_id
_entity_poly.type
_entity_poly.pdbx_seq_one_letter_code
_entity_poly.pdbx_strand_id
1 'polypeptide(L)'
;MRQGAHGVMVGRAAYNNPWNMLGHVDGEIYGKQTRYISRRQILENYQAYGDSIIDQYGPSRPNVRQLVKPLLNLFHSEPGNSLWKRKADSALRHCKTVKTFLEETLDAISDSVLDKPVNREPSSDEEYFASVDSLLPPKYTTPMHERLVAAST
;
A
#
# COMPACT_ATOMS: atom_id res chain seq x y z
N MET A 1 18.65 16.87 -0.35
CA MET A 1 17.20 17.08 -0.22
C MET A 1 16.76 16.87 1.23
N ARG A 2 16.48 17.94 1.97
CA ARG A 2 15.81 17.92 3.29
C ARG A 2 15.08 19.25 3.47
N GLN A 3 14.05 19.49 2.65
CA GLN A 3 13.19 20.66 2.78
C GLN A 3 11.76 20.17 2.99
N GLY A 4 11.06 20.68 4.00
CA GLY A 4 9.70 20.27 4.35
C GLY A 4 9.59 19.34 5.57
N ALA A 5 8.55 18.51 5.61
CA ALA A 5 8.25 17.64 6.74
C ALA A 5 9.25 16.50 6.90
N HIS A 6 9.56 16.13 8.14
CA HIS A 6 10.47 15.02 8.47
C HIS A 6 9.86 13.62 8.25
N GLY A 7 8.53 13.55 8.06
CA GLY A 7 7.81 12.31 7.83
C GLY A 7 6.48 12.59 7.14
N VAL A 8 5.97 11.58 6.44
CA VAL A 8 4.73 11.65 5.67
C VAL A 8 3.85 10.45 6.03
N MET A 9 2.56 10.69 6.25
CA MET A 9 1.55 9.64 6.40
C MET A 9 0.78 9.47 5.10
N VAL A 10 0.79 8.24 4.55
CA VAL A 10 0.03 7.89 3.34
C VAL A 10 -1.23 7.14 3.74
N GLY A 11 -2.39 7.76 3.54
CA GLY A 11 -3.70 7.16 3.85
C GLY A 11 -4.36 6.49 2.64
N ARG A 12 -5.34 7.18 2.05
CA ARG A 12 -6.21 6.65 0.97
C ARG A 12 -5.45 6.05 -0.22
N ALA A 13 -4.31 6.61 -0.60
CA ALA A 13 -3.49 6.09 -1.72
C ALA A 13 -2.95 4.68 -1.42
N ALA A 14 -2.45 4.43 -0.20
CA ALA A 14 -1.98 3.12 0.22
C ALA A 14 -3.11 2.09 0.26
N TYR A 15 -4.33 2.49 0.62
CA TYR A 15 -5.48 1.60 0.64
C TYR A 15 -6.03 1.29 -0.77
N ASN A 16 -6.03 2.28 -1.67
CA ASN A 16 -6.62 2.15 -3.00
C ASN A 16 -5.69 1.51 -4.04
N ASN A 17 -4.37 1.60 -3.83
CA ASN A 17 -3.36 1.07 -4.74
C ASN A 17 -2.13 0.56 -3.95
N PRO A 18 -2.29 -0.42 -3.05
CA PRO A 18 -1.23 -0.84 -2.13
C PRO A 18 0.02 -1.34 -2.84
N TRP A 19 -0.15 -2.11 -3.93
CA TRP A 19 0.96 -2.71 -4.66
C TRP A 19 1.95 -1.67 -5.18
N ASN A 20 1.45 -0.72 -5.98
CA ASN A 20 2.30 0.29 -6.60
C ASN A 20 2.74 1.38 -5.61
N MET A 21 1.90 1.71 -4.61
CA MET A 21 2.21 2.76 -3.63
C MET A 21 3.27 2.34 -2.61
N LEU A 22 3.23 1.08 -2.17
CA LEU A 22 4.05 0.62 -1.04
C LEU A 22 5.20 -0.30 -1.45
N GLY A 23 5.12 -0.96 -2.61
CA GLY A 23 6.07 -2.02 -2.99
C GLY A 23 7.53 -1.58 -3.14
N HIS A 24 7.80 -0.27 -3.25
CA HIS A 24 9.14 0.30 -3.41
C HIS A 24 9.65 1.06 -2.18
N VAL A 25 8.80 1.27 -1.17
CA VAL A 25 9.09 2.18 -0.06
C VAL A 25 10.35 1.76 0.70
N ASP A 26 10.58 0.46 0.89
CA ASP A 26 11.76 -0.05 1.59
C ASP A 26 13.07 0.35 0.89
N GLY A 27 13.13 0.25 -0.43
CA GLY A 27 14.32 0.60 -1.22
C GLY A 27 14.50 2.10 -1.35
N GLU A 28 13.46 2.80 -1.81
CA GLU A 28 13.53 4.21 -2.19
C GLU A 28 13.66 5.15 -0.99
N ILE A 29 12.95 4.86 0.11
CA ILE A 29 12.88 5.77 1.26
C ILE A 29 13.85 5.35 2.36
N TYR A 30 13.98 4.05 2.59
CA TYR A 30 14.78 3.51 3.70
C TYR A 30 16.12 2.92 3.26
N GLY A 31 16.44 2.90 1.96
CA GLY A 31 17.70 2.36 1.44
C GLY A 31 17.88 0.87 1.71
N LYS A 32 16.81 0.13 2.00
CA LYS A 32 16.86 -1.32 2.24
C LYS A 32 16.90 -2.06 0.91
N GLN A 33 17.36 -3.31 0.93
CA GLN A 33 17.27 -4.16 -0.25
C GLN A 33 15.80 -4.36 -0.64
N THR A 34 15.44 -3.92 -1.85
CA THR A 34 14.11 -4.17 -2.42
C THR A 34 13.89 -5.67 -2.53
N ARG A 35 12.87 -6.19 -1.85
CA ARG A 35 12.47 -7.58 -1.99
C ARG A 35 11.74 -7.75 -3.31
N TYR A 36 12.28 -8.56 -4.21
CA TYR A 36 11.59 -8.98 -5.44
C TYR A 36 10.53 -10.03 -5.11
N ILE A 37 9.48 -9.63 -4.39
CA ILE A 37 8.35 -10.49 -4.05
C ILE A 37 7.24 -10.29 -5.09
N SER A 38 6.62 -11.38 -5.52
CA SER A 38 5.49 -11.34 -6.46
C SER A 38 4.15 -11.22 -5.72
N ARG A 39 3.08 -10.85 -6.44
CA ARG A 39 1.72 -10.83 -5.86
C ARG A 39 1.32 -12.23 -5.40
N ARG A 40 1.70 -13.26 -6.15
CA ARG A 40 1.47 -14.67 -5.80
C ARG A 40 2.06 -15.00 -4.42
N GLN A 41 3.32 -14.69 -4.21
CA GLN A 41 4.01 -14.95 -2.94
C GLN A 41 3.39 -14.18 -1.77
N ILE A 42 2.96 -12.93 -2.02
CA ILE A 42 2.23 -12.15 -0.99
C ILE A 42 0.90 -12.81 -0.65
N LEU A 43 0.15 -13.28 -1.64
CA LEU A 43 -1.14 -13.95 -1.44
C LEU A 43 -0.98 -15.28 -0.72
N GLU A 44 0.05 -16.08 -1.04
CA GLU A 44 0.38 -17.33 -0.34
C GLU A 44 0.68 -17.08 1.15
N ASN A 45 1.53 -16.08 1.44
CA ASN A 45 1.83 -15.70 2.82
C ASN A 45 0.59 -15.16 3.55
N TYR A 46 -0.22 -14.35 2.87
CA TYR A 46 -1.44 -13.78 3.43
C TYR A 46 -2.51 -14.84 3.67
N GLN A 47 -2.58 -15.87 2.83
CA GLN A 47 -3.46 -17.02 3.01
C GLN A 47 -3.13 -17.73 4.33
N ALA A 48 -1.86 -18.09 4.54
CA ALA A 48 -1.42 -18.75 5.77
C ALA A 48 -1.76 -17.91 7.02
N TYR A 49 -1.50 -16.60 6.96
CA TYR A 49 -1.89 -15.66 8.01
C TYR A 49 -3.41 -15.64 8.23
N GLY A 50 -4.19 -15.40 7.17
CA GLY A 50 -5.64 -15.23 7.29
C GLY A 50 -6.34 -16.48 7.80
N ASP A 51 -5.95 -17.66 7.32
CA ASP A 51 -6.50 -18.92 7.80
C ASP A 51 -6.12 -19.18 9.26
N SER A 52 -4.88 -18.88 9.67
CA SER A 52 -4.47 -19.01 11.09
C SER A 52 -5.29 -18.12 12.03
N ILE A 53 -5.69 -16.93 11.58
CA ILE A 53 -6.55 -16.02 12.36
C ILE A 53 -7.97 -16.60 12.47
N ILE A 54 -8.51 -17.16 11.40
CA ILE A 54 -9.83 -17.80 11.43
C ILE A 54 -9.82 -19.00 12.37
N ASP A 55 -8.77 -19.82 12.33
CA ASP A 55 -8.61 -20.97 13.23
C ASP A 55 -8.50 -20.54 14.69
N GLN A 56 -7.77 -19.45 14.97
CA GLN A 56 -7.54 -18.95 16.32
C GLN A 56 -8.81 -18.36 16.96
N TYR A 57 -9.58 -17.57 16.22
CA TYR A 57 -10.71 -16.79 16.77
C TYR A 57 -12.08 -17.37 16.41
N GLY A 58 -12.10 -18.42 15.59
CA GLY A 58 -13.32 -19.02 15.06
C GLY A 58 -14.04 -18.13 14.05
N PRO A 59 -15.20 -18.57 13.54
CA PRO A 59 -15.93 -17.89 12.47
C PRO A 59 -16.59 -16.57 12.91
N SER A 60 -16.55 -16.25 14.20
CA SER A 60 -17.23 -15.11 14.82
C SER A 60 -16.67 -13.80 14.29
N ARG A 61 -15.41 -13.47 14.63
CA ARG A 61 -14.64 -12.33 14.11
C ARG A 61 -13.14 -12.51 14.42
N PRO A 62 -12.24 -12.13 13.49
CA PRO A 62 -12.55 -11.62 12.15
C PRO A 62 -12.94 -12.75 11.20
N ASN A 63 -13.97 -12.53 10.38
CA ASN A 63 -14.35 -13.48 9.33
C ASN A 63 -13.62 -13.18 8.00
N VAL A 64 -13.76 -14.09 7.01
CA VAL A 64 -13.11 -13.95 5.69
C VAL A 64 -13.33 -12.58 5.07
N ARG A 65 -14.55 -12.04 5.13
CA ARG A 65 -14.88 -10.72 4.56
C ARG A 65 -14.04 -9.59 5.14
N GLN A 66 -13.73 -9.66 6.44
CA GLN A 66 -12.86 -8.68 7.09
C GLN A 66 -11.39 -8.87 6.69
N LEU A 67 -10.95 -10.12 6.55
CA LEU A 67 -9.58 -10.47 6.20
C LEU A 67 -9.25 -10.21 4.73
N VAL A 68 -10.17 -10.42 3.79
CA VAL A 68 -9.86 -10.18 2.35
C VAL A 68 -9.94 -8.71 1.96
N LYS A 69 -10.54 -7.86 2.79
CA LYS A 69 -10.80 -6.45 2.47
C LYS A 69 -9.53 -5.69 2.01
N PRO A 70 -8.36 -5.85 2.65
CA PRO A 70 -7.11 -5.24 2.19
C PRO A 70 -6.64 -5.77 0.82
N LEU A 71 -7.02 -6.99 0.44
CA LEU A 71 -6.61 -7.60 -0.83
C LEU A 71 -7.38 -7.01 -2.02
N LEU A 72 -8.59 -6.46 -1.81
CA LEU A 72 -9.52 -6.00 -2.87
C LEU A 72 -8.96 -4.95 -3.83
N ASN A 73 -7.82 -4.33 -3.51
CA ASN A 73 -7.15 -3.37 -4.37
C ASN A 73 -5.73 -3.79 -4.77
N LEU A 74 -5.33 -5.04 -4.52
CA LEU A 74 -4.01 -5.55 -4.88
C LEU A 74 -3.73 -5.52 -6.39
N PHE A 75 -4.78 -5.74 -7.19
CA PHE A 75 -4.75 -5.74 -8.66
C PHE A 75 -5.24 -4.42 -9.26
N HIS A 76 -5.12 -3.30 -8.54
CA HIS A 76 -5.51 -1.99 -9.05
C HIS A 76 -4.84 -1.70 -10.41
N SER A 77 -5.63 -1.28 -11.39
CA SER A 77 -5.21 -1.03 -12.79
C SER A 77 -4.61 -2.23 -13.55
N GLU A 78 -4.71 -3.45 -13.04
CA GLU A 78 -4.25 -4.65 -13.74
C GLU A 78 -5.38 -5.29 -14.57
N PRO A 79 -5.06 -5.98 -15.69
CA PRO A 79 -6.04 -6.74 -16.44
C PRO A 79 -6.64 -7.85 -15.55
N GLY A 80 -7.92 -8.12 -15.71
CA GLY A 80 -8.65 -9.12 -14.89
C GLY A 80 -9.22 -8.59 -13.57
N ASN A 81 -8.79 -7.42 -13.07
CA ASN A 81 -9.24 -6.86 -11.79
C ASN A 81 -10.77 -6.73 -11.67
N SER A 82 -11.44 -6.24 -12.71
CA SER A 82 -12.91 -6.09 -12.71
C SER A 82 -13.63 -7.44 -12.60
N LEU A 83 -13.12 -8.47 -13.29
CA LEU A 83 -13.66 -9.83 -13.19
C LEU A 83 -13.37 -10.42 -11.80
N TRP A 84 -12.14 -10.27 -11.32
CA TRP A 84 -11.73 -10.70 -9.99
C TRP A 84 -12.60 -10.10 -8.89
N LYS A 85 -12.90 -8.79 -8.94
CA LYS A 85 -13.81 -8.14 -7.96
C LYS A 85 -15.23 -8.73 -7.97
N ARG A 86 -15.75 -9.08 -9.15
CA ARG A 86 -17.05 -9.77 -9.26
C ARG A 86 -17.01 -11.19 -8.69
N LYS A 87 -15.95 -11.96 -8.99
CA LYS A 87 -15.76 -13.30 -8.41
C LYS A 87 -15.60 -13.21 -6.90
N ALA A 88 -14.86 -12.23 -6.40
CA ALA A 88 -14.69 -11.96 -4.98
C ALA A 88 -16.02 -11.66 -4.29
N ASP A 89 -16.90 -10.82 -4.85
CA ASP A 89 -18.21 -10.56 -4.26
C ASP A 89 -19.06 -11.84 -4.15
N SER A 90 -19.01 -12.71 -5.16
CA SER A 90 -19.69 -14.01 -5.15
C SER A 90 -19.11 -14.95 -4.09
N ALA A 91 -17.79 -15.16 -4.11
CA ALA A 91 -17.07 -16.03 -3.18
C ALA A 91 -17.31 -15.63 -1.71
N LEU A 92 -17.36 -14.33 -1.41
CA LEU A 92 -17.60 -13.81 -0.06
C LEU A 92 -19.00 -14.07 0.51
N ARG A 93 -19.88 -14.70 -0.26
CA ARG A 93 -21.19 -15.17 0.22
C ARG A 93 -21.10 -16.54 0.89
N HIS A 94 -20.07 -17.34 0.59
CA HIS A 94 -19.98 -18.73 1.05
C HIS A 94 -18.60 -19.20 1.50
N CYS A 95 -17.49 -18.61 1.02
CA CYS A 95 -16.15 -19.00 1.45
C CYS A 95 -15.95 -18.72 2.94
N LYS A 96 -15.33 -19.68 3.62
CA LYS A 96 -15.07 -19.64 5.08
C LYS A 96 -13.59 -19.51 5.43
N THR A 97 -12.71 -19.66 4.45
CA THR A 97 -11.26 -19.49 4.59
C THR A 97 -10.72 -18.56 3.51
N VAL A 98 -9.56 -17.97 3.75
CA VAL A 98 -8.85 -17.19 2.72
C VAL A 98 -8.39 -18.11 1.59
N LYS A 99 -7.97 -19.34 1.90
CA LYS A 99 -7.60 -20.34 0.89
C LYS A 99 -8.72 -20.57 -0.14
N THR A 100 -9.92 -20.95 0.31
CA THR A 100 -11.06 -21.20 -0.59
C THR A 100 -11.43 -19.95 -1.40
N PHE A 101 -11.36 -18.76 -0.79
CA PHE A 101 -11.55 -17.50 -1.49
C PHE A 101 -10.53 -17.27 -2.61
N LEU A 102 -9.24 -17.54 -2.38
CA LEU A 102 -8.20 -17.34 -3.38
C LEU A 102 -8.29 -18.39 -4.50
N GLU A 103 -8.50 -19.66 -4.17
CA GLU A 103 -8.69 -20.76 -5.13
C GLU A 103 -9.83 -20.47 -6.13
N GLU A 104 -10.93 -19.89 -5.65
CA GLU A 104 -12.09 -19.59 -6.51
C GLU A 104 -11.95 -18.31 -7.35
N THR A 105 -11.10 -17.36 -6.92
CA THR A 105 -11.07 -16.01 -7.51
C THR A 105 -9.86 -15.76 -8.39
N LEU A 106 -8.71 -16.39 -8.11
CA LEU A 106 -7.44 -16.03 -8.75
C LEU A 106 -7.31 -16.48 -10.20
N ASP A 107 -8.13 -17.41 -10.68
CA ASP A 107 -8.23 -17.77 -12.10
C ASP A 107 -8.60 -16.58 -13.01
N ALA A 108 -9.18 -15.51 -12.44
CA ALA A 108 -9.47 -14.27 -13.16
C ALA A 108 -8.23 -13.40 -13.41
N ILE A 109 -7.10 -13.71 -12.77
CA ILE A 109 -5.84 -12.96 -12.89
C ILE A 109 -4.82 -13.86 -13.59
N SER A 110 -4.17 -13.36 -14.63
CA SER A 110 -3.15 -14.12 -15.36
C SER A 110 -1.87 -14.31 -14.53
N ASP A 111 -1.15 -15.41 -14.80
CA ASP A 111 0.15 -15.67 -14.18
C ASP A 111 1.14 -14.52 -14.41
N SER A 112 1.10 -13.89 -15.59
CA SER A 112 1.92 -12.72 -15.89
C SER A 112 1.68 -11.55 -14.93
N VAL A 113 0.47 -11.35 -14.41
CA VAL A 113 0.17 -10.30 -13.42
C VAL A 113 0.54 -10.74 -12.01
N LEU A 114 0.31 -12.02 -11.69
CA LEU A 114 0.62 -12.61 -10.39
C LEU A 114 2.12 -12.64 -10.11
N ASP A 115 2.90 -12.93 -11.14
CA ASP A 115 4.35 -13.15 -11.05
C ASP A 115 5.17 -11.93 -11.46
N LYS A 116 4.52 -10.86 -11.93
CA LYS A 116 5.19 -9.57 -12.17
C LYS A 116 5.72 -9.02 -10.85
N PRO A 117 7.04 -8.82 -10.70
CA PRO A 117 7.59 -8.21 -9.49
C PRO A 117 7.15 -6.75 -9.40
N VAL A 118 7.25 -6.17 -8.20
CA VAL A 118 7.06 -4.73 -8.05
C VAL A 118 8.18 -4.04 -8.85
N ASN A 119 7.85 -3.48 -10.02
CA ASN A 119 8.79 -2.70 -10.82
C ASN A 119 8.21 -1.30 -11.02
N ARG A 120 8.99 -0.29 -10.66
CA ARG A 120 8.62 1.10 -10.89
C ARG A 120 9.10 1.42 -12.30
N GLU A 121 8.15 1.69 -13.20
CA GLU A 121 8.50 2.44 -14.41
C GLU A 121 9.03 3.81 -13.93
N PRO A 122 10.21 4.27 -14.38
CA PRO A 122 10.73 5.57 -13.99
C PRO A 122 9.67 6.63 -14.30
N SER A 123 9.19 7.31 -13.26
CA SER A 123 8.16 8.34 -13.43
C SER A 123 8.85 9.61 -13.93
N SER A 124 8.28 10.21 -14.98
CA SER A 124 8.72 11.50 -15.51
C SER A 124 8.51 12.66 -14.51
N ASP A 125 7.88 12.40 -13.37
CA ASP A 125 7.54 13.44 -12.39
C ASP A 125 8.74 13.91 -11.58
N GLU A 126 9.89 13.23 -11.64
CA GLU A 126 11.13 13.75 -11.04
C GLU A 126 11.51 15.11 -11.63
N GLU A 127 11.25 15.33 -12.92
CA GLU A 127 11.44 16.66 -13.55
C GLU A 127 10.42 17.68 -13.04
N TYR A 128 9.19 17.26 -12.72
CA TYR A 128 8.12 18.16 -12.30
C TYR A 128 8.41 18.84 -10.96
N PHE A 129 9.06 18.13 -10.04
CA PHE A 129 9.46 18.66 -8.74
C PHE A 129 10.89 19.22 -8.70
N ALA A 130 11.65 19.13 -9.80
CA ALA A 130 13.03 19.65 -9.85
C ALA A 130 13.11 21.16 -9.54
N SER A 131 12.04 21.91 -9.84
CA SER A 131 11.93 23.34 -9.57
C SER A 131 11.21 23.69 -8.26
N VAL A 132 10.80 22.72 -7.44
CA VAL A 132 9.97 23.00 -6.26
C VAL A 132 10.65 23.96 -5.28
N ASP A 133 11.98 23.90 -5.18
CA ASP A 133 12.78 24.76 -4.31
C ASP A 133 12.69 26.25 -4.67
N SER A 134 12.39 26.60 -5.93
CA SER A 134 12.17 28.00 -6.34
C SER A 134 10.75 28.50 -6.07
N LEU A 135 9.81 27.59 -5.75
CA LEU A 135 8.40 27.89 -5.49
C LEU A 135 8.05 27.91 -4.00
N LEU A 136 8.94 27.41 -3.12
CA LEU A 136 8.71 27.37 -1.69
C LEU A 136 8.87 28.78 -1.06
N PRO A 137 8.00 29.17 -0.13
CA PRO A 137 8.17 30.43 0.61
C PRO A 137 9.46 30.40 1.45
N PRO A 138 10.00 31.56 1.84
CA PRO A 138 11.18 31.65 2.70
C PRO A 138 11.00 30.80 3.95
N LYS A 139 12.05 30.09 4.35
CA LYS A 139 12.03 29.23 5.54
C LYS A 139 11.60 30.06 6.75
N TYR A 140 10.61 29.54 7.49
CA TYR A 140 10.20 30.16 8.75
C TYR A 140 11.39 30.16 9.71
N THR A 141 11.94 31.35 9.96
CA THR A 141 12.97 31.58 10.97
C THR A 141 12.25 32.00 12.24
N THR A 142 12.04 31.06 13.18
CA THR A 142 11.64 31.45 14.53
C THR A 142 12.79 32.24 15.15
N PRO A 143 12.52 33.45 15.68
CA PRO A 143 12.45 33.56 17.14
C PRO A 143 11.35 34.55 17.58
N MET A 144 10.21 34.03 18.02
CA MET A 144 9.13 34.83 18.63
C MET A 144 9.21 34.88 20.17
N HIS A 145 10.14 34.17 20.81
CA HIS A 145 10.28 34.18 22.28
C HIS A 145 11.35 35.18 22.79
N GLU A 146 12.19 35.76 21.93
CA GLU A 146 13.21 36.74 22.34
C GLU A 146 12.73 38.20 22.28
N ARG A 147 11.63 38.49 21.58
CA ARG A 147 11.14 39.88 21.43
C ARG A 147 10.43 40.45 22.65
N LEU A 148 10.02 39.61 23.62
CA LEU A 148 9.33 40.06 24.84
C LEU A 148 10.28 40.28 26.03
N VAL A 149 11.50 39.74 26.00
CA VAL A 149 12.48 39.91 27.10
C VAL A 149 13.33 41.18 26.90
N ALA A 150 13.57 41.58 25.65
CA ALA A 150 14.35 42.79 25.34
C ALA A 150 13.57 44.12 25.45
N ALA A 151 12.26 44.08 25.75
CA ALA A 151 11.42 45.27 25.95
C ALA A 151 11.16 45.58 27.44
N SER A 152 11.84 44.88 28.37
CA SER A 152 11.67 45.03 29.82
C SER A 152 13.00 45.10 30.58
N THR A 153 14.07 45.55 29.91
CA THR A 153 15.35 45.96 30.55
C THR A 153 15.70 47.34 30.03
#